data_AF-A0AB74KFS7-F1
#
_entry.id   AF-A0AB74KFS7-F1
#
_cell.length_a   1.000
_cell.length_b   1.000
_cell.length_c   1.000
_cell.angle_alpha   90.00
_cell.angle_beta   90.00
_cell.angle_gamma   90.00
#
_symmetry.space_group_name_H-M   'P 1'
#
loop_
_entity.id
_entity.type
_entity.pdbx_description
1 polymer ?
#
loop_
_entity_poly.entity_id
_entity_poly.type
_entity_poly.pdbx_seq_one_letter_code
_entity_poly.pdbx_strand_id
1 'polypeptide(L)'
;MSSPRDENLDSIYPLLEDLRRHGSSATKEKRDSIKVTFEALESRIGREGCSPEDLTDAIELALSGDLLPCRPVQLIVGSLGVQPGKPVDTRVQAAALKWLIIVMDWLDDQARRSLNNLYNALWARLSVESLRPHLPHLIALLTRREHVRPYRVSAVLTLQTRFPLDPSLPGLIQKFRTFYPVRIPPGIGLAAGKRSYRIDEDWKRKAQAIRDGRLEEHEQLVEEEKQRKAGETALPIRERLQIGRKKQRLAYEIPSTTTFDNHSNVITLADCPTVQSVGRNLDRLTLPIQNAALFQSKHMTWAFLANTTGWLNFIISFATHTKQMMLLKESKNG
;
A
#
# COMPACT_ATOMS: atom_id res chain seq x y z
N MET A 1 1.52 -1.74 47.27
CA MET A 1 2.55 -2.77 47.06
C MET A 1 1.91 -3.87 46.25
N SER A 2 1.94 -3.71 44.93
CA SER A 2 1.39 -4.68 43.97
C SER A 2 2.57 -5.48 43.42
N SER A 3 2.42 -6.81 43.44
CA SER A 3 3.46 -7.81 43.18
C SER A 3 4.11 -7.67 41.79
N PRO A 4 5.44 -7.77 41.64
CA PRO A 4 6.13 -7.64 40.36
C PRO A 4 6.37 -9.00 39.68
N ARG A 5 5.35 -9.88 39.61
CA ARG A 5 5.57 -11.29 39.22
C ARG A 5 4.77 -11.88 38.05
N ASP A 6 3.88 -11.15 37.39
CA ASP A 6 3.06 -11.76 36.33
C ASP A 6 3.25 -11.19 34.90
N GLU A 7 3.99 -10.10 34.70
CA GLU A 7 4.17 -9.52 33.35
C GLU A 7 5.10 -10.34 32.43
N ASN A 8 5.93 -11.24 32.98
CA ASN A 8 6.88 -12.04 32.19
C ASN A 8 6.27 -13.29 31.55
N LEU A 9 5.11 -13.76 32.02
CA LEU A 9 4.42 -14.94 31.47
C LEU A 9 3.60 -14.63 30.20
N ASP A 10 3.39 -13.35 29.93
CA ASP A 10 2.69 -12.85 28.74
C ASP A 10 3.64 -12.41 27.61
N SER A 11 4.96 -12.48 27.85
CA SER A 11 5.95 -12.14 26.83
C SER A 11 6.12 -13.27 25.82
N ILE A 12 6.25 -12.93 24.52
CA ILE A 12 6.58 -13.88 23.44
C ILE A 12 8.08 -14.23 23.48
N TYR A 13 8.87 -13.42 24.20
CA TYR A 13 10.30 -13.52 24.40
C TYR A 13 10.87 -14.93 24.69
N PRO A 14 10.35 -15.74 25.63
CA PRO A 14 10.87 -17.09 25.90
C PRO A 14 10.79 -18.00 24.67
N LEU A 15 9.72 -17.90 23.87
CA LEU A 15 9.55 -18.69 22.65
C LEU A 15 10.54 -18.24 21.55
N LEU A 16 10.80 -16.94 21.45
CA LEU A 16 11.80 -16.39 20.51
C LEU A 16 13.21 -16.79 20.89
N GLU A 17 13.53 -16.78 22.19
CA GLU A 17 14.83 -17.20 22.71
C GLU A 17 15.08 -18.70 22.49
N ASP A 18 14.06 -19.54 22.67
CA ASP A 18 14.13 -20.97 22.35
C ASP A 18 14.40 -21.20 20.85
N LEU A 19 13.73 -20.45 19.97
CA LEU A 19 14.00 -20.50 18.54
C LEU A 19 15.42 -20.02 18.18
N ARG A 20 15.92 -18.97 18.84
CA ARG A 20 17.31 -18.48 18.67
C ARG A 20 18.34 -19.56 19.02
N ARG A 21 18.10 -20.32 20.10
CA ARG A 21 18.96 -21.42 20.54
C ARG A 21 18.93 -22.64 19.62
N HIS A 22 17.79 -22.89 18.98
CA HIS A 22 17.58 -24.09 18.15
C HIS A 22 17.79 -23.87 16.65
N GLY A 23 17.93 -22.63 16.18
CA GLY A 23 17.97 -22.24 14.76
C GLY A 23 19.05 -22.88 13.88
N SER A 24 20.07 -23.51 14.46
CA SER A 24 21.18 -24.16 13.73
C SER A 24 21.21 -25.70 13.82
N SER A 25 20.22 -26.34 14.45
CA SER A 25 20.34 -27.76 14.81
C SER A 25 19.68 -28.74 13.82
N ALA A 26 20.42 -29.76 13.39
CA ALA A 26 20.01 -30.72 12.36
C ALA A 26 19.22 -31.94 12.88
N THR A 27 19.05 -32.13 14.19
CA THR A 27 18.43 -33.35 14.74
C THR A 27 16.90 -33.35 14.56
N LYS A 28 16.31 -34.54 14.37
CA LYS A 28 14.87 -34.70 14.11
C LYS A 28 14.01 -34.23 15.30
N GLU A 29 14.41 -34.60 16.52
CA GLU A 29 13.73 -34.21 17.76
C GLU A 29 13.68 -32.69 17.95
N LYS A 30 14.76 -31.97 17.61
CA LYS A 30 14.79 -30.51 17.69
C LYS A 30 13.94 -29.85 16.59
N ARG A 31 13.78 -30.49 15.43
CA ARG A 31 12.85 -30.00 14.41
C ARG A 31 11.40 -30.11 14.87
N ASP A 32 11.06 -31.17 15.59
CA ASP A 32 9.71 -31.34 16.11
C ASP A 32 9.45 -30.38 17.28
N SER A 33 10.44 -30.09 18.14
CA SER A 33 10.31 -29.02 19.15
C SER A 33 10.20 -27.62 18.52
N ILE A 34 10.92 -27.36 17.41
CA ILE A 34 10.78 -26.10 16.64
C ILE A 34 9.35 -25.96 16.08
N LYS A 35 8.74 -27.03 15.56
CA LYS A 35 7.35 -26.96 15.07
C LYS A 35 6.37 -26.64 16.19
N VAL A 36 6.51 -27.31 17.33
CA VAL A 36 5.64 -27.07 18.49
C VAL A 36 5.78 -25.63 19.00
N THR A 37 6.99 -25.09 19.04
CA THR A 37 7.23 -23.69 19.41
C THR A 37 6.66 -22.70 18.37
N PHE A 38 6.74 -23.00 17.07
CA PHE A 38 6.07 -22.22 16.04
C PHE A 38 4.55 -22.25 16.16
N GLU A 39 3.94 -23.41 16.37
CA GLU A 39 2.48 -23.53 16.56
C GLU A 39 2.02 -22.77 17.81
N ALA A 40 2.78 -22.86 18.91
CA ALA A 40 2.52 -22.09 20.12
C ALA A 40 2.60 -20.58 19.85
N LEU A 41 3.64 -20.14 19.13
CA LEU A 41 3.84 -18.74 18.76
C LEU A 41 2.74 -18.23 17.82
N GLU A 42 2.34 -18.98 16.80
CA GLU A 42 1.23 -18.63 15.92
C GLU A 42 -0.10 -18.52 16.68
N SER A 43 -0.36 -19.43 17.62
CA SER A 43 -1.56 -19.40 18.45
C SER A 43 -1.60 -18.19 19.38
N ARG A 44 -0.46 -17.78 19.94
CA ARG A 44 -0.33 -16.61 20.83
C ARG A 44 -0.47 -15.31 20.04
N ILE A 45 0.29 -15.16 18.95
CA ILE A 45 0.21 -13.99 18.06
C ILE A 45 -1.19 -13.84 17.49
N GLY A 46 -1.86 -14.96 17.19
CA GLY A 46 -3.24 -14.96 16.70
C GLY A 46 -4.25 -14.39 17.68
N ARG A 47 -3.97 -14.41 19.00
CA ARG A 47 -4.87 -13.93 20.06
C ARG A 47 -4.54 -12.52 20.53
N GLU A 48 -3.26 -12.26 20.82
CA GLU A 48 -2.81 -11.06 21.55
C GLU A 48 -2.00 -10.10 20.67
N GLY A 49 -1.59 -10.52 19.46
CA GLY A 49 -0.70 -9.75 18.61
C GLY A 49 0.75 -9.78 19.10
N CYS A 50 1.54 -8.78 18.71
CA CYS A 50 2.96 -8.65 19.09
C CYS A 50 3.27 -7.24 19.59
N SER A 51 4.13 -7.15 20.61
CA SER A 51 4.80 -5.90 20.99
C SER A 51 5.76 -5.43 19.89
N PRO A 52 6.00 -4.12 19.71
CA PRO A 52 7.00 -3.63 18.75
C PRO A 52 8.43 -4.11 19.03
N GLU A 53 8.76 -4.41 20.29
CA GLU A 53 10.08 -4.95 20.68
C GLU A 53 10.19 -6.41 20.25
N ASP A 54 9.24 -7.26 20.64
CA ASP A 54 9.14 -8.66 20.20
C ASP A 54 9.14 -8.80 18.67
N LEU A 55 8.50 -7.85 17.98
CA LEU A 55 8.46 -7.82 16.52
C LEU A 55 9.84 -7.54 15.91
N THR A 56 10.64 -6.71 16.55
CA THR A 56 12.00 -6.41 16.10
C THR A 56 12.87 -7.65 16.26
N ASP A 57 12.79 -8.32 17.41
CA ASP A 57 13.51 -9.57 17.70
C ASP A 57 13.10 -10.70 16.76
N ALA A 58 11.80 -10.86 16.50
CA ALA A 58 11.29 -11.86 15.56
C ALA A 58 11.78 -11.61 14.12
N ILE A 59 11.84 -10.35 13.69
CA ILE A 59 12.36 -9.98 12.37
C ILE A 59 13.87 -10.19 12.29
N GLU A 60 14.61 -9.85 13.35
CA GLU A 60 16.06 -10.08 13.44
C GLU A 60 16.38 -11.58 13.32
N LEU A 61 15.64 -12.41 14.05
CA LEU A 61 15.74 -13.87 13.99
C LEU A 61 15.40 -14.40 12.58
N ALA A 62 14.29 -13.95 11.99
CA ALA A 62 13.85 -14.40 10.68
C ALA A 62 14.79 -13.97 9.53
N LEU A 63 15.42 -12.80 9.66
CA LEU A 63 16.35 -12.26 8.66
C LEU A 63 17.82 -12.62 8.97
N SER A 64 18.06 -13.51 9.96
CA SER A 64 19.34 -14.13 10.29
C SER A 64 20.51 -13.14 10.35
N GLY A 65 20.33 -12.00 11.02
CA GLY A 65 21.38 -11.00 11.11
C GLY A 65 21.45 -10.35 12.46
N ASP A 66 22.64 -10.39 13.07
CA ASP A 66 23.12 -9.40 14.05
C ASP A 66 23.20 -8.03 13.37
N LEU A 67 22.05 -7.47 13.01
CA LEU A 67 21.96 -6.13 12.48
C LEU A 67 21.82 -5.21 13.70
N LEU A 68 22.58 -4.12 13.67
CA LEU A 68 22.52 -3.00 14.61
C LEU A 68 21.08 -2.76 15.08
N PRO A 69 20.84 -2.33 16.33
CA PRO A 69 19.50 -2.06 16.89
C PRO A 69 18.80 -0.98 16.07
N CYS A 70 18.21 -1.41 14.97
CA CYS A 70 17.61 -0.61 13.93
C CYS A 70 16.13 -0.97 13.92
N ARG A 71 15.29 0.01 13.65
CA ARG A 71 13.85 -0.22 13.60
C ARG A 71 13.53 -1.33 12.56
N PRO A 72 12.47 -2.13 12.77
CA PRO A 72 12.19 -3.34 11.97
C PRO A 72 12.13 -3.07 10.46
N VAL A 73 11.65 -1.89 10.09
CA VAL A 73 11.59 -1.41 8.71
C VAL A 73 12.97 -1.30 8.05
N GLN A 74 13.97 -0.79 8.77
CA GLN A 74 15.34 -0.65 8.26
C GLN A 74 16.01 -2.02 8.11
N LEU A 75 15.73 -2.95 9.03
CA LEU A 75 16.20 -4.33 8.98
C LEU A 75 15.68 -5.04 7.73
N ILE A 76 14.37 -4.94 7.47
CA ILE A 76 13.77 -5.53 6.28
C ILE A 76 14.44 -4.97 5.03
N VAL A 77 14.53 -3.65 4.87
CA VAL A 77 15.15 -3.03 3.68
C VAL A 77 16.63 -3.40 3.54
N GLY A 78 17.36 -3.49 4.65
CA GLY A 78 18.76 -3.90 4.68
C GLY A 78 18.97 -5.35 4.26
N SER A 79 18.03 -6.24 4.58
CA SER A 79 18.05 -7.65 4.20
C SER A 79 17.71 -7.90 2.73
N LEU A 80 17.16 -6.90 2.01
CA LEU A 80 16.72 -7.09 0.63
C LEU A 80 17.90 -7.25 -0.34
N GLY A 81 17.84 -8.31 -1.14
CA GLY A 81 18.79 -8.63 -2.19
C GLY A 81 19.73 -9.78 -1.80
N VAL A 82 20.56 -10.16 -2.77
CA VAL A 82 21.57 -11.20 -2.58
C VAL A 82 22.81 -10.54 -1.99
N GLN A 83 23.09 -10.80 -0.72
CA GLN A 83 24.31 -10.33 -0.06
C GLN A 83 25.32 -11.49 0.07
N PRO A 84 26.57 -11.30 -0.36
CA PRO A 84 27.62 -12.30 -0.13
C PRO A 84 27.87 -12.39 1.39
N GLY A 85 27.52 -13.53 2.01
CA GLY A 85 27.73 -13.78 3.44
C GLY A 85 26.46 -13.93 4.29
N LYS A 86 25.27 -13.59 3.78
CA LYS A 86 23.98 -13.83 4.46
C LYS A 86 22.94 -14.32 3.45
N PRO A 87 22.81 -15.64 3.21
CA PRO A 87 21.79 -16.16 2.29
C PRO A 87 20.43 -16.17 2.99
N VAL A 88 19.85 -14.99 3.25
CA VAL A 88 18.43 -14.91 3.62
C VAL A 88 17.64 -15.46 2.43
N ASP A 89 16.80 -16.46 2.69
CA ASP A 89 15.99 -17.06 1.63
C ASP A 89 15.15 -15.95 0.97
N THR A 90 15.19 -15.93 -0.35
CA THR A 90 14.47 -14.97 -1.18
C THR A 90 12.96 -15.00 -0.89
N ARG A 91 12.44 -16.17 -0.50
CA ARG A 91 11.03 -16.33 -0.09
C ARG A 91 10.71 -15.55 1.18
N VAL A 92 11.61 -15.56 2.15
CA VAL A 92 11.47 -14.82 3.41
C VAL A 92 11.55 -13.31 3.14
N GLN A 93 12.46 -12.87 2.27
CA GLN A 93 12.52 -11.47 1.84
C GLN A 93 11.21 -11.02 1.16
N ALA A 94 10.64 -11.86 0.29
CA ALA A 94 9.37 -11.57 -0.38
C ALA A 94 8.21 -11.51 0.62
N ALA A 95 8.17 -12.42 1.61
CA ALA A 95 7.15 -12.40 2.67
C ALA A 95 7.26 -11.16 3.56
N ALA A 96 8.49 -10.77 3.96
CA ALA A 96 8.74 -9.55 4.72
C ALA A 96 8.29 -8.29 3.95
N LEU A 97 8.49 -8.28 2.62
CA LEU A 97 8.04 -7.19 1.76
C LEU A 97 6.51 -7.12 1.64
N LYS A 98 5.83 -8.27 1.53
CA LYS A 98 4.35 -8.34 1.59
C LYS A 98 3.83 -7.81 2.91
N TRP A 99 4.42 -8.25 4.02
CA TRP A 99 4.06 -7.81 5.36
C TRP A 99 4.20 -6.29 5.49
N LEU A 100 5.34 -5.74 5.04
CA LEU A 100 5.59 -4.31 5.07
C LEU A 100 4.53 -3.51 4.30
N ILE A 101 4.08 -4.01 3.13
CA ILE A 101 3.01 -3.37 2.34
C ILE A 101 1.70 -3.31 3.13
N ILE A 102 1.34 -4.37 3.86
CA ILE A 102 0.08 -4.39 4.62
C ILE A 102 0.15 -3.44 5.82
N VAL A 103 1.30 -3.40 6.49
CA VAL A 103 1.52 -2.58 7.70
C VAL A 103 1.75 -1.10 7.39
N MET A 104 1.90 -0.70 6.11
CA MET A 104 2.11 0.70 5.69
C MET A 104 1.11 1.70 6.30
N ASP A 105 -0.14 1.29 6.46
CA ASP A 105 -1.21 2.12 7.03
C ASP A 105 -1.04 2.34 8.54
N TRP A 106 -0.37 1.43 9.23
CA TRP A 106 -0.17 1.43 10.68
C TRP A 106 1.19 1.99 11.12
N LEU A 107 2.12 2.22 10.18
CA LEU A 107 3.44 2.75 10.49
C LEU A 107 3.38 4.17 11.07
N ASP A 108 4.22 4.42 12.08
CA ASP A 108 4.46 5.76 12.61
C ASP A 108 5.08 6.68 11.56
N ASP A 109 4.86 7.99 11.72
CA ASP A 109 5.42 9.00 10.83
C ASP A 109 6.95 8.95 10.75
N GLN A 110 7.62 8.61 11.85
CA GLN A 110 9.07 8.46 11.84
C GLN A 110 9.53 7.25 11.04
N ALA A 111 8.82 6.12 11.12
CA ALA A 111 9.11 4.94 10.31
C ALA A 111 8.86 5.20 8.82
N ARG A 112 7.78 5.94 8.50
CA ARG A 112 7.50 6.41 7.12
C ARG A 112 8.60 7.32 6.58
N ARG A 113 9.13 8.24 7.39
CA ARG A 113 10.28 9.09 7.00
C ARG A 113 11.52 8.26 6.72
N SER A 114 11.83 7.27 7.57
CA SER A 114 12.94 6.35 7.32
C SER A 114 12.79 5.59 6.00
N LEU A 115 11.57 5.14 5.65
CA LEU A 115 11.31 4.50 4.35
C LEU A 115 11.53 5.45 3.16
N ASN A 116 11.09 6.71 3.28
CA ASN A 116 11.31 7.69 2.22
C ASN A 116 12.81 7.97 2.03
N ASN A 117 13.58 8.05 3.11
CA ASN A 117 15.04 8.21 3.02
C ASN A 117 15.71 6.99 2.34
N LEU A 118 15.14 5.80 2.53
CA LEU A 118 15.60 4.55 1.91
C LEU A 118 15.00 4.30 0.51
N TYR A 119 14.24 5.25 -0.05
CA TYR A 119 13.61 5.11 -1.36
C TYR A 119 14.64 4.78 -2.46
N ASN A 120 15.82 5.41 -2.41
CA ASN A 120 16.90 5.16 -3.37
C ASN A 120 17.41 3.72 -3.30
N ALA A 121 17.52 3.16 -2.09
CA ALA A 121 17.96 1.78 -1.88
C ALA A 121 16.91 0.78 -2.39
N LEU A 122 15.62 1.03 -2.10
CA LEU A 122 14.50 0.25 -2.64
C LEU A 122 14.47 0.29 -4.17
N TRP A 123 14.67 1.48 -4.74
CA TRP A 123 14.72 1.66 -6.19
C TRP A 123 15.84 0.86 -6.85
N ALA A 124 17.02 0.82 -6.25
CA ALA A 124 18.15 0.05 -6.77
C ALA A 124 17.88 -1.46 -6.82
N ARG A 125 17.01 -1.97 -5.94
CA ARG A 125 16.61 -3.39 -5.89
C ARG A 125 15.49 -3.75 -6.86
N LEU A 126 14.90 -2.79 -7.59
CA LEU A 126 13.83 -3.03 -8.56
C LEU A 126 14.23 -3.97 -9.71
N SER A 127 15.53 -4.07 -10.00
CA SER A 127 16.09 -4.99 -11.00
C SER A 127 16.10 -6.47 -10.56
N VAL A 128 15.91 -6.75 -9.26
CA VAL A 128 15.97 -8.11 -8.71
C VAL A 128 14.67 -8.84 -8.99
N GLU A 129 14.73 -9.82 -9.90
CA GLU A 129 13.59 -10.60 -10.41
C GLU A 129 12.64 -11.10 -9.33
N SER A 130 13.20 -11.66 -8.26
CA SER A 130 12.43 -12.32 -7.21
C SER A 130 11.59 -11.37 -6.34
N LEU A 131 11.98 -10.10 -6.25
CA LEU A 131 11.29 -9.08 -5.46
C LEU A 131 10.29 -8.27 -6.30
N ARG A 132 10.37 -8.36 -7.65
CA ARG A 132 9.52 -7.61 -8.58
C ARG A 132 8.02 -7.79 -8.36
N PRO A 133 7.47 -8.92 -7.90
CA PRO A 133 6.03 -9.02 -7.66
C PRO A 133 5.48 -8.10 -6.56
N HIS A 134 6.31 -7.61 -5.64
CA HIS A 134 5.87 -6.85 -4.45
C HIS A 134 6.52 -5.46 -4.38
N LEU A 135 7.77 -5.35 -4.81
CA LEU A 135 8.55 -4.13 -4.67
C LEU A 135 7.96 -2.91 -5.43
N PRO A 136 7.45 -3.04 -6.67
CA PRO A 136 6.79 -1.94 -7.38
C PRO A 136 5.56 -1.40 -6.65
N HIS A 137 4.81 -2.25 -5.95
CA HIS A 137 3.65 -1.81 -5.16
C HIS A 137 4.07 -1.03 -3.93
N LEU A 138 5.08 -1.51 -3.20
CA LEU A 138 5.64 -0.76 -2.08
C LEU A 138 6.16 0.61 -2.55
N ILE A 139 6.92 0.63 -3.65
CA ILE A 139 7.43 1.88 -4.21
C ILE A 139 6.28 2.80 -4.61
N ALA A 140 5.22 2.28 -5.25
CA ALA A 140 4.04 3.07 -5.63
C ALA A 140 3.35 3.74 -4.42
N LEU A 141 3.29 3.06 -3.27
CA LEU A 141 2.75 3.61 -2.02
C LEU A 141 3.66 4.70 -1.44
N LEU A 142 4.99 4.52 -1.52
CA LEU A 142 5.99 5.49 -1.07
C LEU A 142 6.23 6.64 -2.05
N THR A 143 5.73 6.54 -3.29
CA THR A 143 6.05 7.51 -4.33
C THR A 143 5.39 8.86 -4.00
N ARG A 144 6.24 9.86 -3.85
CA ARG A 144 5.90 11.28 -3.74
C ARG A 144 6.41 12.00 -4.98
N ARG A 145 5.97 13.25 -5.18
CA ARG A 145 6.39 14.07 -6.33
C ARG A 145 7.92 14.24 -6.41
N GLU A 146 8.61 14.33 -5.27
CA GLU A 146 10.07 14.40 -5.18
C GLU A 146 10.80 13.18 -5.78
N HIS A 147 10.15 12.01 -5.73
CA HIS A 147 10.69 10.74 -6.18
C HIS A 147 10.54 10.53 -7.69
N VAL A 148 9.65 11.28 -8.36
CA VAL A 148 9.39 11.14 -9.79
C VAL A 148 10.36 12.01 -10.58
N ARG A 149 11.50 11.42 -10.94
CA ARG A 149 12.54 12.07 -11.76
C ARG A 149 12.53 11.51 -13.18
N PRO A 150 12.85 12.29 -14.22
CA PRO A 150 12.83 11.83 -15.61
C PRO A 150 13.63 10.54 -15.85
N TYR A 151 14.81 10.39 -15.23
CA TYR A 151 15.63 9.17 -15.35
C TYR A 151 14.94 7.92 -14.78
N ARG A 152 14.14 8.07 -13.72
CA ARG A 152 13.38 6.97 -13.11
C ARG A 152 12.20 6.57 -13.97
N VAL A 153 11.53 7.56 -14.56
CA VAL A 153 10.45 7.32 -15.53
C VAL A 153 11.00 6.51 -16.71
N SER A 154 12.12 6.95 -17.29
CA SER A 154 12.77 6.20 -18.37
C SER A 154 13.14 4.78 -17.93
N ALA A 155 13.73 4.61 -16.75
CA ALA A 155 14.12 3.28 -16.25
C ALA A 155 12.92 2.33 -16.08
N VAL A 156 11.79 2.80 -15.55
CA VAL A 156 10.58 1.96 -15.40
C VAL A 156 9.99 1.60 -16.76
N LEU A 157 9.96 2.54 -17.70
CA LEU A 157 9.48 2.26 -19.05
C LEU A 157 10.39 1.23 -19.75
N THR A 158 11.71 1.33 -19.60
CA THR A 158 12.65 0.32 -20.09
C THR A 158 12.40 -1.05 -19.43
N LEU A 159 12.15 -1.08 -18.12
CA LEU A 159 11.80 -2.33 -17.43
C LEU A 159 10.48 -2.93 -17.94
N GLN A 160 9.46 -2.10 -18.20
CA GLN A 160 8.20 -2.55 -18.79
C GLN A 160 8.40 -3.12 -20.21
N THR A 161 9.25 -2.50 -21.03
CA THR A 161 9.57 -3.03 -22.36
C THR A 161 10.31 -4.37 -22.30
N ARG A 162 11.16 -4.56 -21.28
CA ARG A 162 11.87 -5.82 -21.04
C ARG A 162 10.94 -6.91 -20.51
N PHE A 163 9.95 -6.54 -19.70
CA PHE A 163 9.01 -7.46 -19.05
C PHE A 163 7.54 -7.03 -19.26
N PRO A 164 7.00 -7.18 -20.47
CA PRO A 164 5.67 -6.66 -20.80
C PRO A 164 4.52 -7.39 -20.08
N LEU A 165 4.76 -8.64 -19.63
CA LEU A 165 3.77 -9.52 -18.99
C LEU A 165 3.76 -9.42 -17.46
N ASP A 166 4.54 -8.51 -16.87
CA ASP A 166 4.62 -8.35 -15.42
C ASP A 166 3.40 -7.56 -14.89
N PRO A 167 2.56 -8.17 -14.03
CA PRO A 167 1.39 -7.48 -13.47
C PRO A 167 1.73 -6.40 -12.44
N SER A 168 2.98 -6.32 -11.98
CA SER A 168 3.37 -5.46 -10.87
C SER A 168 3.71 -4.02 -11.27
N LEU A 169 4.35 -3.85 -12.42
CA LEU A 169 4.80 -2.57 -12.96
C LEU A 169 3.68 -1.60 -13.38
N PRO A 170 2.54 -2.05 -13.95
CA PRO A 170 1.41 -1.19 -14.30
C PRO A 170 0.97 -0.23 -13.19
N GLY A 171 0.88 -0.72 -11.95
CA GLY A 171 0.48 0.10 -10.80
C GLY A 171 1.45 1.23 -10.50
N LEU A 172 2.76 0.95 -10.59
CA LEU A 172 3.81 1.95 -10.40
C LEU A 172 3.82 2.98 -11.53
N ILE A 173 3.68 2.54 -12.79
CA ILE A 173 3.61 3.43 -13.96
C ILE A 173 2.42 4.38 -13.85
N GLN A 174 1.25 3.88 -13.43
CA GLN A 174 0.06 4.70 -13.22
C GLN A 174 0.27 5.74 -12.11
N LYS A 175 0.95 5.39 -11.03
CA LYS A 175 1.32 6.35 -9.98
C LYS A 175 2.27 7.42 -10.52
N PHE A 176 3.28 7.04 -11.29
CA PHE A 176 4.23 7.98 -11.91
C PHE A 176 3.54 8.90 -12.92
N ARG A 177 2.61 8.36 -13.70
CA ARG A 177 1.77 9.11 -14.64
C ARG A 177 0.96 10.20 -13.96
N THR A 178 0.48 9.95 -12.73
CA THR A 178 -0.28 10.94 -11.95
C THR A 178 0.57 12.20 -11.68
N PHE A 179 1.88 12.05 -11.50
CA PHE A 179 2.79 13.18 -11.30
C PHE A 179 3.39 13.73 -12.60
N TYR A 180 3.46 12.92 -13.65
CA TYR A 180 4.17 13.26 -14.89
C TYR A 180 3.44 12.79 -16.16
N PRO A 181 2.24 13.31 -16.45
CA PRO A 181 1.38 12.81 -17.52
C PRO A 181 1.91 13.09 -18.93
N VAL A 182 2.72 14.14 -19.12
CA VAL A 182 3.24 14.56 -20.43
C VAL A 182 4.20 13.52 -21.03
N ARG A 183 5.02 12.87 -20.20
CA ARG A 183 5.98 11.85 -20.70
C ARG A 183 5.43 10.43 -20.75
N ILE A 184 4.29 10.18 -20.12
CA ILE A 184 3.68 8.84 -20.09
C ILE A 184 2.29 8.91 -20.75
N PRO A 185 2.22 8.76 -22.09
CA PRO A 185 0.95 8.72 -22.83
C PRO A 185 -0.05 7.68 -22.29
N PRO A 186 -1.37 7.92 -22.42
CA PRO A 186 -2.40 6.92 -22.10
C PRO A 186 -2.20 5.65 -22.94
N GLY A 187 -2.21 4.49 -22.29
CA GLY A 187 -2.06 3.18 -22.95
C GLY A 187 -0.76 2.43 -22.63
N ILE A 188 0.27 3.12 -22.15
CA ILE A 188 1.55 2.50 -21.79
C ILE A 188 1.44 1.88 -20.39
N GLY A 189 1.80 0.60 -20.27
CA GLY A 189 1.77 -0.13 -19.00
C GLY A 189 0.39 -0.62 -18.57
N LEU A 190 -0.59 -0.72 -19.50
CA LEU A 190 -1.82 -1.45 -19.22
C LEU A 190 -1.47 -2.93 -19.00
N ALA A 191 -1.85 -3.48 -17.83
CA ALA A 191 -1.67 -4.90 -17.55
C ALA A 191 -2.40 -5.71 -18.63
N ALA A 192 -1.65 -6.48 -19.41
CA ALA A 192 -2.20 -7.34 -20.46
C ALA A 192 -3.06 -8.46 -19.85
N GLY A 193 -4.29 -8.14 -19.45
CA GLY A 193 -5.28 -9.06 -18.88
C GLY A 193 -4.96 -9.62 -17.48
N LYS A 194 -3.80 -9.30 -16.89
CA LYS A 194 -3.46 -9.76 -15.54
C LYS A 194 -4.01 -8.81 -14.47
N ARG A 195 -4.55 -9.41 -13.41
CA ARG A 195 -5.07 -8.68 -12.24
C ARG A 195 -3.94 -7.93 -11.54
N SER A 196 -4.27 -6.74 -11.04
CA SER A 196 -3.39 -5.98 -10.15
C SER A 196 -2.93 -6.82 -8.98
N TYR A 197 -1.84 -6.41 -8.33
CA TYR A 197 -1.37 -7.04 -7.11
C TYR A 197 -2.48 -7.16 -6.08
N ARG A 198 -2.62 -8.38 -5.57
CA ARG A 198 -3.62 -8.74 -4.59
C ARG A 198 -2.94 -8.69 -3.23
N ILE A 199 -3.38 -7.74 -2.42
CA ILE A 199 -3.11 -7.74 -0.99
C ILE A 199 -4.03 -8.79 -0.36
N ASP A 200 -3.52 -9.54 0.61
CA ASP A 200 -4.33 -10.49 1.37
C ASP A 200 -5.23 -9.71 2.35
N GLU A 201 -6.39 -9.26 1.83
CA GLU A 201 -7.38 -8.49 2.57
C GLU A 201 -7.87 -9.23 3.82
N ASP A 202 -7.97 -10.56 3.76
CA ASP A 202 -8.38 -11.38 4.89
C ASP A 202 -7.36 -11.31 6.03
N TRP A 203 -6.07 -11.36 5.71
CA TRP A 203 -5.00 -11.19 6.70
C TRP A 203 -5.02 -9.77 7.26
N LYS A 204 -5.19 -8.76 6.41
CA LYS A 204 -5.26 -7.36 6.83
C LYS A 204 -6.43 -7.12 7.80
N ARG A 205 -7.62 -7.65 7.49
CA ARG A 205 -8.80 -7.56 8.36
C ARG A 205 -8.59 -8.26 9.70
N LYS A 206 -8.03 -9.47 9.70
CA LYS A 206 -7.71 -10.20 10.93
C LYS A 206 -6.72 -9.41 11.79
N ALA A 207 -5.66 -8.89 11.20
CA ALA A 207 -4.67 -8.08 11.92
C ALA A 207 -5.25 -6.76 12.46
N GLN A 208 -6.18 -6.11 11.74
CA GLN A 208 -6.92 -4.96 12.27
C GLN A 208 -7.79 -5.36 13.47
N ALA A 209 -8.51 -6.47 13.37
CA ALA A 209 -9.34 -6.97 14.46
C ALA A 209 -8.53 -7.28 15.72
N ILE A 210 -7.33 -7.87 15.59
CA ILE A 210 -6.40 -8.11 16.70
C ILE A 210 -5.96 -6.78 17.32
N ARG A 211 -5.56 -5.80 16.50
CA ARG A 211 -5.14 -4.48 16.98
C ARG A 211 -6.26 -3.75 17.73
N ASP A 212 -7.49 -3.91 17.26
CA ASP A 212 -8.67 -3.25 17.84
C ASP A 212 -9.28 -4.03 19.01
N GLY A 213 -8.75 -5.22 19.35
CA GLY A 213 -9.28 -6.11 20.39
C GLY A 213 -10.62 -6.77 20.04
N ARG A 214 -11.05 -6.74 18.77
CA ARG A 214 -12.34 -7.24 18.28
C ARG A 214 -12.19 -8.54 17.51
N LEU A 215 -11.38 -9.46 18.01
CA LEU A 215 -11.09 -10.73 17.32
C LEU A 215 -12.35 -11.61 17.21
N GLU A 216 -13.11 -11.73 18.30
CA GLU A 216 -14.31 -12.57 18.35
C GLU A 216 -15.38 -12.14 17.33
N GLU A 217 -15.59 -10.83 17.18
CA GLU A 217 -16.50 -10.26 16.19
C GLU A 217 -16.05 -10.59 14.76
N HIS A 218 -14.74 -10.51 14.49
CA HIS A 218 -14.20 -10.85 13.19
C HIS A 218 -14.38 -12.34 12.86
N GLU A 219 -14.17 -13.24 13.83
CA GLU A 219 -14.36 -14.67 13.64
C GLU A 219 -15.83 -15.02 13.36
N GLN A 220 -16.78 -14.37 14.05
CA GLN A 220 -18.21 -14.51 13.79
C GLN A 220 -18.57 -14.08 12.36
N LEU A 221 -18.09 -12.90 11.92
CA LEU A 221 -18.34 -12.39 10.57
C LEU A 221 -17.76 -13.30 9.49
N VAL A 222 -16.57 -13.86 9.71
CA VAL A 222 -15.95 -14.81 8.77
C VAL A 222 -16.78 -16.09 8.66
N GLU A 223 -17.32 -16.59 9.77
CA GLU A 223 -18.14 -17.79 9.77
C GLU A 223 -19.50 -17.55 9.09
N GLU A 224 -20.14 -16.41 9.34
CA GLU A 224 -21.34 -15.98 8.63
C GLU A 224 -21.09 -15.85 7.11
N GLU A 225 -19.96 -15.27 6.69
CA GLU A 225 -19.61 -15.19 5.27
C GLU A 225 -19.44 -16.57 4.63
N LYS A 226 -18.85 -17.54 5.34
CA LYS A 226 -18.72 -18.92 4.86
C LYS A 226 -20.09 -19.58 4.70
N GLN A 227 -20.97 -19.41 5.68
CA GLN A 227 -22.34 -19.95 5.63
C GLN A 227 -23.13 -19.36 4.46
N ARG A 228 -23.01 -18.04 4.22
CA ARG A 228 -23.63 -17.37 3.06
C ARG A 228 -23.10 -17.90 1.73
N LYS A 229 -21.79 -18.02 1.58
CA LYS A 229 -21.15 -18.56 0.35
C LYS A 229 -21.50 -20.03 0.12
N ALA A 230 -21.65 -20.83 1.19
CA ALA A 230 -22.12 -22.21 1.09
C ALA A 230 -23.57 -22.27 0.58
N GLY A 231 -24.45 -21.40 1.07
CA GLY A 231 -25.83 -21.26 0.58
C GLY A 231 -25.92 -20.82 -0.88
N GLU A 232 -25.11 -19.85 -1.31
CA GLU A 232 -25.03 -19.41 -2.72
C GLU A 232 -24.46 -20.51 -3.64
N THR A 233 -23.58 -21.36 -3.11
CA THR A 233 -22.98 -22.47 -3.87
C THR A 233 -23.97 -23.62 -4.10
N ALA A 234 -25.04 -23.72 -3.31
CA ALA A 234 -26.12 -24.68 -3.48
C ALA A 234 -27.16 -24.26 -4.54
N LEU A 235 -27.13 -23.01 -5.01
CA LEU A 235 -28.05 -22.55 -6.08
C LEU A 235 -27.66 -23.17 -7.44
N PRO A 236 -28.65 -23.65 -8.22
CA PRO A 236 -28.41 -24.31 -9.50
C PRO A 236 -27.69 -23.38 -10.48
N ILE A 237 -26.72 -23.95 -11.21
CA ILE A 237 -25.80 -23.26 -12.15
C ILE A 237 -26.53 -22.31 -13.13
N ARG A 238 -27.80 -22.60 -13.45
CA ARG A 238 -28.63 -21.82 -14.38
C ARG A 238 -28.95 -20.40 -13.87
N GLU A 239 -29.00 -20.19 -12.56
CA GLU A 239 -29.31 -18.89 -11.96
C GLU A 239 -28.07 -18.00 -11.85
N ARG A 240 -26.88 -18.60 -11.73
CA ARG A 240 -25.59 -17.86 -11.70
C ARG A 240 -25.24 -17.17 -13.02
N LEU A 241 -25.72 -17.73 -14.14
CA LEU A 241 -25.50 -17.15 -15.47
C LEU A 241 -26.42 -15.95 -15.76
N GLN A 242 -27.55 -15.80 -15.06
CA GLN A 242 -28.49 -14.70 -15.29
C GLN A 242 -28.12 -13.42 -14.53
N ILE A 243 -27.33 -13.52 -13.45
CA ILE A 243 -26.98 -12.37 -12.58
C ILE A 243 -25.75 -11.59 -13.10
N GLY A 244 -25.16 -11.99 -14.23
CA GLY A 244 -23.84 -11.55 -14.68
C GLY A 244 -23.74 -10.44 -15.73
N ARG A 245 -24.72 -9.54 -15.88
CA ARG A 245 -24.51 -8.26 -16.58
C ARG A 245 -24.87 -7.10 -15.65
N LYS A 246 -23.98 -6.82 -14.68
CA LYS A 246 -23.90 -5.47 -14.12
C LYS A 246 -23.65 -4.55 -15.32
N LYS A 247 -24.69 -3.81 -15.73
CA LYS A 247 -24.52 -2.61 -16.54
C LYS A 247 -23.35 -1.87 -15.93
N GLN A 248 -22.26 -1.71 -16.68
CA GLN A 248 -21.29 -0.67 -16.38
C GLN A 248 -22.10 0.62 -16.32
N ARG A 249 -22.52 1.01 -15.12
CA ARG A 249 -22.72 2.41 -14.85
C ARG A 249 -21.36 2.99 -15.20
N LEU A 250 -21.31 3.79 -16.26
CA LEU A 250 -20.29 4.81 -16.43
C LEU A 250 -20.39 5.67 -15.16
N ALA A 251 -19.79 5.19 -14.08
CA ALA A 251 -19.42 6.03 -12.98
C ALA A 251 -18.48 7.02 -13.64
N TYR A 252 -18.92 8.27 -13.71
CA TYR A 252 -18.03 9.35 -14.05
C TYR A 252 -17.03 9.43 -12.88
N GLU A 253 -16.01 8.58 -12.91
CA GLU A 253 -14.90 8.61 -11.98
C GLU A 253 -14.17 9.91 -12.28
N ILE A 254 -14.51 10.93 -11.50
CA ILE A 254 -13.85 12.23 -11.55
C ILE A 254 -12.35 11.95 -11.35
N PRO A 255 -11.50 12.30 -12.31
CA PRO A 255 -10.09 11.93 -12.29
C PRO A 255 -9.39 12.50 -11.06
N SER A 256 -8.46 11.72 -10.48
CA SER A 256 -7.73 12.08 -9.26
C SER A 256 -6.92 13.37 -9.45
N THR A 257 -6.86 14.20 -8.40
CA THR A 257 -6.24 15.54 -8.40
C THR A 257 -4.86 15.55 -9.05
N THR A 258 -4.78 16.05 -10.29
CA THR A 258 -3.55 16.18 -11.06
C THR A 258 -3.19 17.66 -11.21
N THR A 259 -1.94 18.03 -10.93
CA THR A 259 -1.41 19.40 -11.09
C THR A 259 -0.44 19.46 -12.28
N PHE A 260 -0.39 20.62 -12.96
CA PHE A 260 0.44 20.83 -14.15
C PHE A 260 1.86 21.28 -13.81
N ASP A 261 2.00 22.04 -12.73
CA ASP A 261 3.30 22.54 -12.29
C ASP A 261 4.10 21.40 -11.64
N ASN A 262 5.43 21.38 -11.79
CA ASN A 262 6.36 20.36 -11.31
C ASN A 262 7.53 20.93 -10.48
N HIS A 263 7.49 22.22 -10.12
CA HIS A 263 8.53 22.82 -9.28
C HIS A 263 8.52 22.28 -7.83
N SER A 264 9.70 22.04 -7.26
CA SER A 264 9.91 21.43 -5.94
C SER A 264 9.40 22.26 -4.76
N ASN A 265 9.18 23.56 -4.97
CA ASN A 265 8.74 24.49 -3.93
C ASN A 265 7.22 24.66 -3.88
N VAL A 266 6.49 23.94 -4.73
CA VAL A 266 5.06 24.07 -4.91
C VAL A 266 4.35 22.98 -4.11
N ILE A 267 3.63 23.38 -3.07
CA ILE A 267 2.81 22.50 -2.23
C ILE A 267 1.47 22.30 -2.93
N THR A 268 1.07 21.05 -3.15
CA THR A 268 -0.22 20.74 -3.76
C THR A 268 -1.23 20.36 -2.68
N LEU A 269 -2.51 20.48 -3.02
CA LEU A 269 -3.60 20.07 -2.12
C LEU A 269 -3.58 18.57 -1.78
N ALA A 270 -2.90 17.73 -2.56
CA ALA A 270 -2.70 16.31 -2.25
C ALA A 270 -1.69 16.08 -1.11
N ASP A 271 -0.79 17.05 -0.87
CA ASP A 271 0.25 16.97 0.17
C ASP A 271 -0.25 17.45 1.55
N CYS A 272 -1.47 18.02 1.59
CA CYS A 272 -2.07 18.58 2.81
C CYS A 272 -3.29 17.76 3.25
N PRO A 273 -3.11 16.66 4.00
CA PRO A 273 -4.23 15.79 4.41
C PRO A 273 -5.13 16.44 5.48
N THR A 274 -4.70 17.52 6.13
CA THR A 274 -5.40 18.15 7.28
C THR A 274 -5.71 19.63 7.02
N VAL A 275 -6.83 20.14 7.53
CA VAL A 275 -7.21 21.58 7.45
C VAL A 275 -6.11 22.50 7.96
N GLN A 276 -5.47 22.12 9.06
CA GLN A 276 -4.38 22.91 9.66
C GLN A 276 -3.16 23.00 8.73
N SER A 277 -2.86 21.93 7.98
CA SER A 277 -1.78 21.92 6.99
C SER A 277 -2.10 22.77 5.76
N VAL A 278 -3.39 22.83 5.39
CA VAL A 278 -3.89 23.71 4.32
C VAL A 278 -3.79 25.17 4.74
N GLY A 279 -4.24 25.52 5.95
CA GLY A 279 -4.20 26.90 6.44
C GLY A 279 -2.78 27.47 6.55
N ARG A 280 -1.80 26.67 6.98
CA ARG A 280 -0.40 27.11 7.09
C ARG A 280 0.27 27.37 5.74
N ASN A 281 -0.18 26.69 4.69
CA ASN A 281 0.45 26.72 3.38
C ASN A 281 -0.41 27.43 2.32
N LEU A 282 -1.49 28.11 2.73
CA LEU A 282 -2.53 28.65 1.85
C LEU A 282 -1.94 29.51 0.71
N ASP A 283 -0.93 30.32 1.04
CA ASP A 283 -0.27 31.25 0.11
C ASP A 283 0.55 30.55 -0.98
N ARG A 284 0.95 29.28 -0.77
CA ARG A 284 1.80 28.50 -1.68
C ARG A 284 1.05 27.35 -2.36
N LEU A 285 -0.26 27.24 -2.12
CA LEU A 285 -1.06 26.16 -2.68
C LEU A 285 -1.33 26.41 -4.16
N THR A 286 -0.89 25.47 -5.00
CA THR A 286 -1.34 25.42 -6.39
C THR A 286 -2.55 24.50 -6.51
N LEU A 287 -3.59 25.02 -7.15
CA LEU A 287 -4.83 24.29 -7.39
C LEU A 287 -4.65 23.32 -8.58
N PRO A 288 -5.18 22.10 -8.50
CA PRO A 288 -5.23 21.19 -9.63
C PRO A 288 -6.15 21.75 -10.72
N ILE A 289 -5.77 21.57 -11.98
CA ILE A 289 -6.56 22.00 -13.15
C ILE A 289 -7.90 21.26 -13.22
N GLN A 290 -7.96 20.05 -12.63
CA GLN A 290 -9.16 19.23 -12.50
C GLN A 290 -9.97 19.66 -11.27
N ASN A 291 -10.60 20.83 -11.34
CA ASN A 291 -11.39 21.40 -10.24
C ASN A 291 -12.50 20.46 -9.74
N ALA A 292 -13.03 19.58 -10.59
CA ALA A 292 -14.03 18.59 -10.20
C ALA A 292 -13.54 17.64 -9.08
N ALA A 293 -12.25 17.31 -9.06
CA ALA A 293 -11.64 16.44 -8.05
C ALA A 293 -11.56 17.11 -6.67
N LEU A 294 -11.57 18.44 -6.61
CA LEU A 294 -11.52 19.21 -5.36
C LEU A 294 -12.78 19.03 -4.51
N PHE A 295 -13.92 18.82 -5.15
CA PHE A 295 -15.20 18.66 -4.46
C PHE A 295 -15.38 17.29 -3.79
N GLN A 296 -14.43 16.36 -3.97
CA GLN A 296 -14.47 15.06 -3.30
C GLN A 296 -14.19 15.15 -1.80
N SER A 297 -13.45 16.18 -1.35
CA SER A 297 -13.17 16.38 0.07
C SER A 297 -13.59 17.76 0.57
N LYS A 298 -14.16 17.80 1.78
CA LYS A 298 -14.68 19.03 2.39
C LYS A 298 -13.58 20.08 2.56
N HIS A 299 -12.38 19.66 2.96
CA HIS A 299 -11.27 20.56 3.22
C HIS A 299 -10.65 21.12 1.93
N MET A 300 -10.63 20.34 0.84
CA MET A 300 -10.21 20.83 -0.49
C MET A 300 -11.21 21.83 -1.06
N THR A 301 -12.51 21.61 -0.83
CA THR A 301 -13.57 22.55 -1.24
C THR A 301 -13.40 23.90 -0.54
N TRP A 302 -13.09 23.89 0.77
CA TRP A 302 -12.80 25.11 1.53
C TRP A 302 -11.55 25.85 1.04
N ALA A 303 -10.47 25.12 0.73
CA ALA A 303 -9.25 25.71 0.19
C ALA A 303 -9.47 26.39 -1.17
N PHE A 304 -10.31 25.78 -2.02
CA PHE A 304 -10.70 26.34 -3.32
C PHE A 304 -11.55 27.61 -3.17
N LEU A 305 -12.54 27.61 -2.26
CA LEU A 305 -13.40 28.77 -2.00
C LEU A 305 -12.64 29.95 -1.38
N ALA A 306 -11.60 29.67 -0.58
CA ALA A 306 -10.77 30.71 0.01
C ALA A 306 -9.85 31.40 -1.01
N ASN A 307 -9.57 30.78 -2.16
CA ASN A 307 -8.71 31.36 -3.19
C ASN A 307 -9.55 32.13 -4.23
N THR A 308 -9.63 33.44 -4.04
CA THR A 308 -10.48 34.37 -4.81
C THR A 308 -10.22 34.37 -6.32
N THR A 309 -9.00 34.00 -6.75
CA THR A 309 -8.60 33.98 -8.17
C THR A 309 -9.09 32.75 -8.93
N GLY A 310 -9.34 31.62 -8.24
CA GLY A 310 -9.71 30.35 -8.88
C GLY A 310 -11.20 30.23 -9.23
N TRP A 311 -12.08 30.80 -8.40
CA TRP A 311 -13.53 30.63 -8.54
C TRP A 311 -14.10 31.36 -9.77
N LEU A 312 -13.61 32.56 -10.08
CA LEU A 312 -14.04 33.32 -11.27
C LEU A 312 -13.69 32.59 -12.58
N ASN A 313 -12.46 32.08 -12.70
CA ASN A 313 -12.03 31.31 -13.86
C ASN A 313 -12.81 29.99 -14.00
N PHE A 314 -13.18 29.37 -12.88
CA PHE A 314 -14.04 28.19 -12.89
C PHE A 314 -15.47 28.50 -13.37
N ILE A 315 -16.09 29.58 -12.90
CA ILE A 315 -17.42 29.98 -13.37
C ILE A 315 -17.40 30.23 -14.87
N ILE A 316 -16.38 30.94 -15.36
CA ILE A 316 -16.23 31.23 -16.80
C ILE A 316 -16.08 29.92 -17.59
N SER A 317 -15.23 28.99 -17.14
CA SER A 317 -15.04 27.69 -17.80
C SER A 317 -16.28 26.78 -17.73
N PHE A 318 -17.05 26.84 -16.63
CA PHE A 318 -18.27 26.05 -16.48
C PHE A 318 -19.39 26.61 -17.36
N ALA A 319 -19.51 27.94 -17.43
CA ALA A 319 -20.45 28.63 -18.31
C ALA A 319 -20.14 28.36 -19.79
N THR A 320 -18.87 28.33 -20.21
CA THR A 320 -18.50 28.02 -21.59
C THR A 320 -18.78 26.56 -21.95
N HIS A 321 -18.49 25.61 -21.05
CA HIS A 321 -18.73 24.18 -21.28
C HIS A 321 -20.22 23.82 -21.29
N THR A 322 -21.03 24.46 -20.45
CA THR A 322 -22.50 24.27 -20.46
C THR A 322 -23.11 24.84 -21.73
N LYS A 323 -22.64 26.00 -22.20
CA LYS A 323 -23.06 26.59 -23.49
C LYS A 323 -22.70 25.68 -24.67
N GLN A 324 -21.51 25.08 -24.68
CA GLN A 324 -21.11 24.11 -25.71
C GLN A 324 -21.97 22.83 -25.68
N MET A 325 -22.32 22.32 -24.49
CA MET A 325 -23.20 21.16 -24.34
C MET A 325 -24.64 21.43 -24.79
N MET A 326 -25.16 22.65 -24.58
CA MET A 326 -26.48 23.03 -25.11
C MET A 326 -26.48 23.12 -26.63
N LEU A 327 -25.45 23.74 -27.23
CA LEU A 327 -25.30 23.83 -28.70
C LEU A 327 -25.15 22.45 -29.36
N LEU A 328 -24.44 21.51 -28.73
CA LEU A 328 -24.32 20.12 -29.19
C LEU A 328 -25.63 19.33 -29.07
N LYS A 329 -26.50 19.71 -28.14
CA LYS A 329 -27.81 19.09 -27.95
C LYS A 329 -28.84 19.61 -28.96
N GLU A 330 -28.75 20.89 -29.33
CA GLU A 330 -29.56 21.48 -30.41
C GLU A 330 -29.17 20.92 -31.78
N SER A 331 -27.87 20.74 -32.07
CA SER A 331 -27.40 20.16 -33.33
C SER A 331 -27.75 18.67 -33.54
N LYS A 332 -28.14 17.93 -32.49
CA LYS A 332 -28.55 16.52 -32.60
C LYS A 332 -30.06 16.31 -32.73
N ASN A 333 -30.84 17.37 -32.53
CA ASN A 333 -32.30 17.33 -32.53
C ASN A 333 -32.94 18.05 -33.74
N GLY A 334 -32.13 18.49 -34.72
CA GLY A 334 -32.58 19.00 -36.02
C GLY A 334 -32.07 18.12 -37.15
#